data_AF-A0AAN4YMS9-F1
#
_entry.id   AF-A0AAN4YMS9-F1
#
_cell.length_a   1.000
_cell.length_b   1.000
_cell.length_c   1.000
_cell.angle_alpha   90.00
_cell.angle_beta   90.00
_cell.angle_gamma   90.00
#
_symmetry.space_group_name_H-M   'P 1'
#
loop_
_entity.id
_entity.type
_entity.pdbx_description
1 polymer ?
#
loop_
_entity_poly.entity_id
_entity_poly.type
_entity_poly.pdbx_seq_one_letter_code
_entity_poly.pdbx_strand_id
1 'polypeptide(L)'
;MNSTSTIITPLPEERLLEWCVEDGWDPLCRFLGKEVPDVELPSGNPPKAWAERIARTMEVHHKHTVRNMMLFIAVVGVVLGFWGLGLFY
;
A
#
# COMPACT_ATOMS: atom_id res chain seq x y z
N MET A 1 14.02 5.47 15.76
CA MET A 1 14.08 4.15 16.41
C MET A 1 13.90 3.09 15.34
N ASN A 2 14.89 2.20 15.14
CA ASN A 2 14.80 1.09 14.21
C ASN A 2 14.14 -0.08 14.95
N SER A 3 12.95 -0.51 14.53
CA SER A 3 12.19 -1.57 15.21
C SER A 3 12.95 -2.91 15.32
N THR A 4 13.94 -3.13 14.44
CA THR A 4 14.77 -4.33 14.42
C THR A 4 15.61 -4.51 15.70
N SER A 5 16.15 -3.42 16.28
CA SER A 5 17.05 -3.53 17.45
C SER A 5 16.33 -3.94 18.74
N THR A 6 15.01 -3.74 18.84
CA THR A 6 14.21 -4.10 20.02
C THR A 6 13.95 -5.60 20.11
N ILE A 7 13.95 -6.32 18.98
CA ILE A 7 13.60 -7.75 18.92
C ILE A 7 14.85 -8.64 19.09
N ILE A 8 16.03 -8.16 18.70
CA ILE A 8 17.29 -8.95 18.75
C ILE A 8 17.76 -9.18 20.20
N THR A 9 17.52 -8.22 21.11
CA THR A 9 18.15 -8.19 22.44
C THR A 9 17.74 -9.32 23.42
N PRO A 10 16.48 -9.81 23.45
CA PRO A 10 16.07 -10.86 24.39
C PRO A 10 16.14 -12.31 23.85
N LEU A 11 16.48 -12.54 22.58
CA LEU A 11 16.41 -13.87 21.96
C LEU A 11 17.78 -14.58 21.94
N PRO A 12 17.86 -15.88 22.26
CA PRO A 12 19.06 -16.68 22.02
C PRO A 12 19.44 -16.70 20.53
N GLU A 13 20.73 -16.60 20.21
CA GLU A 13 21.23 -16.57 18.82
C GLU A 13 20.78 -17.78 18.00
N GLU A 14 20.70 -18.96 18.62
CA GLU A 14 20.22 -20.19 18.00
C GLU A 14 18.74 -20.17 17.58
N ARG A 15 17.96 -19.19 18.04
CA ARG A 15 16.53 -19.01 17.71
C ARG A 15 16.26 -17.77 16.87
N LEU A 16 17.31 -17.06 16.46
CA LEU A 16 17.20 -15.82 15.68
C LEU A 16 18.09 -15.89 14.45
N LEU A 17 17.50 -15.69 13.28
CA LEU A 17 18.22 -15.46 12.05
C LEU A 17 17.98 -14.01 11.59
N GLU A 18 19.05 -13.22 11.51
CA GLU A 18 19.03 -11.97 10.76
C GLU A 18 19.25 -12.31 9.28
N TRP A 19 18.30 -11.94 8.43
CA TRP A 19 18.26 -12.34 7.02
C TRP A 19 17.53 -11.27 6.18
N CYS A 20 18.10 -10.96 5.03
CA CYS A 20 17.54 -10.09 4.01
C CYS A 20 17.12 -10.91 2.78
N VAL A 21 16.17 -10.40 1.99
CA VAL A 21 15.64 -11.12 0.81
C VAL A 21 16.75 -11.44 -0.21
N GLU A 22 17.74 -10.56 -0.28
CA GLU A 22 18.93 -10.68 -1.13
C GLU A 22 19.84 -11.85 -0.74
N ASP A 23 19.75 -12.34 0.50
CA ASP A 23 20.56 -13.45 1.00
C ASP A 23 20.06 -14.82 0.46
N GLY A 24 18.84 -14.87 -0.08
CA GLY A 24 18.31 -16.05 -0.77
C GLY A 24 18.02 -17.24 0.15
N TRP A 25 17.86 -18.42 -0.46
CA TRP A 25 17.42 -19.64 0.24
C TRP A 25 18.45 -20.22 1.21
N ASP A 26 19.74 -20.12 0.89
CA ASP A 26 20.79 -20.88 1.57
C ASP A 26 20.87 -20.63 3.09
N PRO A 27 21.02 -19.39 3.58
CA PRO A 27 21.05 -19.12 5.03
C PRO A 27 19.71 -19.43 5.72
N LEU A 28 18.58 -19.21 5.05
CA LEU A 28 17.25 -19.48 5.59
C LEU A 28 16.99 -20.98 5.76
N CYS A 29 17.27 -21.78 4.74
CA CYS A 29 17.08 -23.23 4.78
C CYS A 29 18.02 -23.89 5.80
N ARG A 30 19.29 -23.46 5.89
CA ARG A 30 20.23 -23.97 6.90
C ARG A 30 19.74 -23.72 8.32
N PHE A 31 19.26 -22.51 8.60
CA PHE A 31 18.71 -22.15 9.91
C PHE A 31 17.46 -22.98 10.25
N LEU A 32 16.62 -23.30 9.25
CA LEU A 32 15.41 -24.12 9.42
C LEU A 32 15.67 -25.64 9.40
N GLY A 33 16.90 -26.09 9.12
CA GLY A 33 17.23 -27.50 8.94
C GLY A 33 16.50 -28.14 7.74
N LYS A 34 16.34 -27.39 6.65
CA LYS A 34 15.66 -27.81 5.41
C LYS A 34 16.63 -27.84 4.24
N GLU A 35 16.29 -28.64 3.23
CA GLU A 35 17.00 -28.63 1.95
C GLU A 35 16.72 -27.33 1.18
N VAL A 36 17.70 -26.88 0.40
CA VAL A 36 17.56 -25.72 -0.49
C VAL A 36 16.78 -26.18 -1.74
N PRO A 37 15.65 -25.54 -2.08
CA PRO A 37 14.89 -25.92 -3.26
C PRO A 37 15.57 -25.40 -4.54
N ASP A 38 15.41 -26.15 -5.64
CA ASP A 38 15.89 -25.75 -6.98
C ASP A 38 14.90 -24.81 -7.67
N VAL A 39 14.50 -23.74 -6.98
CA VAL A 39 13.64 -22.68 -7.51
C VAL A 39 14.13 -21.32 -7.01
N GLU A 40 13.91 -20.29 -7.80
CA GLU A 40 14.19 -18.91 -7.38
C GLU A 40 13.33 -18.51 -6.17
N LEU A 41 13.88 -17.64 -5.31
CA LEU A 41 13.14 -17.10 -4.17
C LEU A 41 11.92 -16.31 -4.67
N PRO A 42 10.71 -16.56 -4.16
CA PRO A 42 9.50 -15.95 -4.70
C PRO A 42 9.45 -14.43 -4.47
N SER A 43 9.10 -13.67 -5.51
CA SER A 43 8.91 -12.22 -5.46
C SER A 43 7.50 -11.81 -5.92
N GLY A 44 6.53 -11.92 -5.01
CA GLY A 44 5.11 -11.71 -5.31
C GLY A 44 4.57 -10.31 -5.05
N ASN A 45 5.28 -9.47 -4.27
CA ASN A 45 4.82 -8.13 -3.89
C ASN A 45 5.84 -7.02 -4.22
N PRO A 46 6.26 -6.89 -5.50
CA PRO A 46 7.20 -5.83 -5.87
C PRO A 46 6.52 -4.44 -5.83
N PRO A 47 7.26 -3.38 -5.47
CA PRO A 47 6.71 -2.01 -5.39
C PRO A 47 6.00 -1.54 -6.66
N LYS A 48 6.50 -1.96 -7.83
CA LYS A 48 5.90 -1.64 -9.13
C LYS A 48 4.50 -2.24 -9.29
N ALA A 49 4.32 -3.52 -8.94
CA ALA A 49 3.00 -4.17 -9.03
C ALA A 49 1.98 -3.52 -8.08
N TRP A 50 2.44 -3.09 -6.90
CA TRP A 50 1.62 -2.30 -5.97
C TRP A 50 1.21 -0.95 -6.57
N ALA A 51 2.15 -0.21 -7.15
CA ALA A 51 1.89 1.08 -7.78
C ALA A 51 0.89 0.95 -8.95
N GLU A 52 1.07 -0.07 -9.80
CA GLU A 52 0.14 -0.37 -10.90
C GLU A 52 -1.27 -0.71 -10.40
N ARG A 53 -1.37 -1.49 -9.31
CA ARG A 53 -2.66 -1.82 -8.68
C ARG A 53 -3.37 -0.58 -8.16
N ILE A 54 -2.64 0.35 -7.55
CA ILE A 54 -3.20 1.62 -7.07
C ILE A 54 -3.63 2.49 -8.24
N ALA A 55 -2.79 2.64 -9.27
CA ALA A 55 -3.12 3.46 -10.43
C ALA A 55 -4.43 2.98 -11.09
N ARG A 56 -4.57 1.67 -11.30
CA ARG A 56 -5.80 1.06 -11.85
C ARG A 56 -7.03 1.34 -10.98
N THR A 57 -6.90 1.16 -9.66
CA THR A 57 -8.02 1.35 -8.73
C THR A 57 -8.41 2.83 -8.64
N MET A 58 -7.41 3.72 -8.64
CA MET A 58 -7.60 5.16 -8.56
C MET A 58 -8.31 5.69 -9.81
N GLU A 59 -7.98 5.23 -11.01
CA GLU A 59 -8.62 5.69 -12.25
C GLU A 59 -10.14 5.44 -12.24
N VAL A 60 -10.56 4.27 -11.75
CA VAL A 60 -11.98 3.91 -11.66
C VAL A 60 -12.71 4.80 -10.64
N HIS A 61 -12.14 4.96 -9.44
CA HIS A 61 -12.77 5.75 -8.38
C HIS A 61 -12.76 7.25 -8.70
N HIS A 62 -11.72 7.76 -9.37
CA HIS A 62 -11.59 9.17 -9.71
C HIS A 62 -12.73 9.65 -10.61
N LYS A 63 -13.13 8.86 -11.63
CA LYS A 63 -14.24 9.21 -12.54
C LYS A 63 -15.56 9.37 -11.79
N HIS A 64 -15.87 8.46 -10.88
CA HIS A 64 -17.11 8.50 -10.09
C HIS A 64 -17.12 9.67 -9.11
N THR A 65 -16.03 9.88 -8.37
CA THR A 65 -15.91 10.96 -7.39
C THR A 65 -15.97 12.33 -8.06
N VAL A 66 -15.25 12.54 -9.16
CA VAL A 66 -15.24 13.81 -9.90
C VAL A 66 -16.62 14.12 -10.46
N ARG A 67 -17.31 13.14 -11.05
CA ARG A 67 -18.70 13.33 -11.53
C ARG A 67 -19.63 13.76 -10.41
N ASN A 68 -19.64 13.04 -9.29
CA ASN A 68 -20.55 13.35 -8.18
C ASN A 68 -20.20 14.72 -7.54
N MET A 69 -18.91 15.05 -7.43
CA MET A 69 -18.44 16.35 -6.95
C MET A 69 -18.91 17.49 -7.85
N MET A 70 -18.76 17.35 -9.17
CA MET A 70 -19.22 18.37 -10.12
C MET A 70 -20.73 18.57 -10.07
N LEU A 71 -21.51 17.48 -9.98
CA LEU A 71 -22.96 17.56 -9.83
C LEU A 71 -23.36 18.28 -8.54
N PHE A 72 -22.70 17.96 -7.42
CA PHE A 72 -22.95 18.62 -6.15
C PHE A 72 -22.65 20.12 -6.21
N ILE A 73 -21.48 20.49 -6.74
CA ILE A 73 -21.07 21.90 -6.90
C ILE A 73 -22.08 22.66 -7.78
N ALA A 74 -22.51 22.05 -8.89
CA ALA A 74 -23.50 22.66 -9.78
C ALA A 74 -24.84 22.91 -9.07
N VAL A 75 -25.37 21.92 -8.34
CA VAL A 75 -26.62 22.05 -7.59
C VAL A 75 -26.52 23.13 -6.52
N VAL A 76 -25.44 23.13 -5.73
CA VAL A 76 -25.20 24.17 -4.70
C VAL A 76 -25.10 25.55 -5.33
N GLY A 77 -24.37 25.69 -6.45
CA GLY A 77 -24.26 26.96 -7.18
C GLY A 77 -25.61 27.49 -7.66
N VAL A 78 -26.46 26.63 -8.21
CA VAL A 78 -27.83 26.99 -8.63
C VAL A 78 -28.67 27.43 -7.44
N VAL A 79 -28.67 26.68 -6.34
CA VAL A 79 -29.43 27.03 -5.12
C VAL A 79 -28.97 28.36 -4.54
N LEU A 80 -27.66 28.58 -4.41
CA LEU A 80 -27.10 29.85 -3.92
C LEU A 80 -27.42 31.01 -4.87
N GLY A 81 -27.40 30.79 -6.19
CA GLY A 81 -27.79 31.78 -7.19
C GLY A 81 -29.25 32.22 -7.04
N PHE A 82 -30.18 31.26 -6.88
CA PHE A 82 -31.59 31.56 -6.65
C PHE A 82 -31.85 32.27 -5.30
N TRP A 83 -31.20 31.83 -4.23
CA TRP A 83 -31.29 32.48 -2.92
C TRP A 83 -30.73 33.91 -2.95
N GLY A 84 -29.60 34.12 -3.64
CA GLY A 84 -29.03 35.45 -3.83
C GLY A 84 -29.97 36.37 -4.61
N LEU A 85 -30.50 35.92 -5.76
CA LEU A 85 -31.44 36.68 -6.58
C LEU A 85 -32.71 37.08 -5.82
N GLY A 86 -33.23 36.22 -4.94
CA GLY A 86 -34.41 36.53 -4.10
C GLY A 86 -34.13 37.47 -2.92
N LEU A 87 -32.87 37.77 -2.59
CA LEU A 87 -32.49 38.81 -1.62
C LEU A 87 -32.31 40.18 -2.28
N PHE A 88 -32.14 40.23 -3.60
CA PHE A 88 -31.95 41.45 -4.39
C PHE A 88 -33.22 41.92 -5.14
N TYR A 89 -34.34 41.20 -4.99
CA TYR A 89 -35.65 41.52 -5.56
C TYR A 89 -36.70 41.54 -4.45
#